data_AF-A0A1I0IXF7-F1
#
_entry.id   AF-A0A1I0IXF7-F1
#
_cell.length_a   1.000
_cell.length_b   1.000
_cell.length_c   1.000
_cell.angle_alpha   90.00
_cell.angle_beta   90.00
_cell.angle_gamma   90.00
#
_symmetry.space_group_name_H-M   'P 1'
#
loop_
_entity.id
_entity.type
_entity.pdbx_description
1 polymer ?
#
loop_
_entity_poly.entity_id
_entity_poly.type
_entity_poly.pdbx_seq_one_letter_code
_entity_poly.pdbx_strand_id
1 'polypeptide(L)' 'MEDTPVIQLVTLWFVVLIYIQTGSGGSGAVNMILGAVAILLVYILPLTLIIFTVLRLVDN' A
#
# COMPACT_ATOMS: atom_id res chain seq x y z
N MET A 1 13.97 16.11 6.16
CA MET A 1 14.03 14.63 6.16
C MET A 1 14.12 14.24 4.70
N GLU A 2 15.34 14.17 4.19
CA GLU A 2 15.62 13.98 2.76
C GLU A 2 15.26 12.55 2.34
N ASP A 3 14.20 12.46 1.53
CA ASP A 3 13.97 11.45 0.50
C ASP A 3 14.10 9.98 0.91
N THR A 4 13.12 9.48 1.67
CA THR A 4 12.85 8.03 1.76
C THR A 4 11.47 7.61 1.22
N PRO A 5 11.07 8.04 0.01
CA PRO A 5 9.76 7.71 -0.57
C PRO A 5 9.55 6.20 -0.71
N VAL A 6 10.61 5.43 -0.99
CA VAL A 6 10.54 3.97 -1.07
C VAL A 6 10.18 3.35 0.29
N ILE A 7 10.85 3.78 1.37
CA ILE A 7 10.58 3.25 2.71
C ILE A 7 9.15 3.60 3.16
N GLN A 8 8.69 4.81 2.83
CA GLN A 8 7.32 5.23 3.14
C GLN A 8 6.28 4.38 2.39
N LEU A 9 6.48 4.16 1.09
CA LEU A 9 5.59 3.31 0.28
C LEU A 9 5.59 1.85 0.74
N VAL A 10 6.75 1.29 1.12
CA VAL A 10 6.85 -0.06 1.71
C VAL A 10 6.11 -0.12 3.05
N THR A 11 6.30 0.89 3.90
CA THR A 11 5.62 0.97 5.21
C THR A 11 4.11 1.05 5.03
N LEU A 12 3.63 1.87 4.08
CA LEU A 12 2.21 1.99 3.79
C LEU A 12 1.63 0.68 3.26
N TRP A 13 2.34 0.00 2.36
CA TRP A 13 1.94 -1.33 1.89
C TRP A 13 1.86 -2.34 3.03
N PHE A 14 2.84 -2.36 3.92
CA PHE A 14 2.83 -3.21 5.11
C PHE A 14 1.62 -2.93 6.01
N VAL A 15 1.32 -1.66 6.30
CA VAL A 15 0.17 -1.26 7.13
C VAL A 15 -1.16 -1.72 6.51
N VAL A 16 -1.31 -1.61 5.20
CA VAL A 16 -2.51 -2.10 4.47
C VAL A 16 -2.65 -3.61 4.60
N LEU A 17 -1.56 -4.37 4.49
CA LEU A 17 -1.57 -5.82 4.68
C LEU A 17 -2.00 -6.22 6.10
N ILE A 18 -1.51 -5.50 7.11
CA ILE A 18 -1.89 -5.72 8.51
C ILE A 18 -3.37 -5.39 8.72
N TYR A 19 -3.87 -4.29 8.16
CA TYR A 19 -5.29 -3.92 8.23
C TYR A 19 -6.21 -5.02 7.68
N ILE A 20 -5.88 -5.61 6.53
CA ILE A 20 -6.67 -6.71 5.94
C ILE A 20 -6.65 -7.96 6.83
N GLN A 21 -5.49 -8.30 7.41
CA GLN A 21 -5.31 -9.50 8.24
C GLN A 21 -5.95 -9.39 9.62
N THR A 22 -6.04 -8.20 10.19
CA THR A 22 -6.49 -7.98 11.58
C THR A 22 -7.99 -7.77 11.73
N GLY A 23 -8.73 -7.60 10.62
CA GLY A 23 -10.17 -7.61 10.66
C GLY A 23 -10.79 -6.49 9.86
N SER A 24 -10.91 -6.72 8.55
CA SER A 24 -11.91 -6.02 7.73
C SER A 24 -13.35 -6.51 8.00
N GLY A 25 -13.54 -7.48 8.91
CA GLY A 25 -14.79 -8.20 9.18
C GLY A 25 -15.84 -7.49 10.04
N GLY A 26 -15.81 -6.16 10.16
CA GLY A 26 -16.88 -5.44 10.88
C GLY A 26 -18.14 -5.30 10.02
N SER A 27 -19.31 -5.57 10.60
CA SER A 27 -20.60 -5.48 9.92
C SER A 27 -21.05 -4.02 9.80
N GLY A 28 -20.53 -3.30 8.81
CA GLY A 28 -20.96 -1.94 8.49
C GLY A 28 -20.54 -1.52 7.07
N ALA A 29 -21.36 -0.71 6.41
CA ALA A 29 -21.09 -0.23 5.05
C ALA A 29 -19.72 0.48 4.93
N VAL A 30 -19.32 1.21 5.98
CA VAL A 30 -18.02 1.88 6.06
C VAL A 30 -16.87 0.86 6.03
N ASN A 31 -16.95 -0.22 6.82
CA ASN A 31 -15.92 -1.26 6.83
C ASN A 31 -15.83 -2.01 5.50
N MET A 32 -16.96 -2.19 4.80
CA MET A 32 -16.97 -2.78 3.47
C MET A 32 -16.23 -1.90 2.45
N ILE A 33 -16.47 -0.58 2.48
CA ILE A 33 -15.77 0.38 1.59
C ILE A 33 -14.28 0.42 1.92
N LEU A 34 -13.92 0.50 3.20
CA LEU A 34 -12.52 0.51 3.63
C LEU A 34 -11.80 -0.80 3.26
N GLY A 35 -12.48 -1.94 3.39
CA GLY A 35 -11.97 -3.23 2.95
C GLY A 35 -11.71 -3.27 1.44
N ALA A 36 -12.65 -2.76 0.63
CA ALA A 36 -12.46 -2.69 -0.82
C ALA A 36 -11.29 -1.77 -1.21
N VAL A 37 -11.17 -0.60 -0.57
CA VAL A 37 -10.04 0.32 -0.79
C VAL A 37 -8.72 -0.33 -0.37
N ALA A 38 -8.68 -1.02 0.77
CA ALA A 38 -7.49 -1.72 1.22
C ALA A 38 -7.06 -2.80 0.22
N ILE A 39 -8.00 -3.58 -0.33
CA ILE A 39 -7.71 -4.58 -1.37
C ILE A 39 -7.09 -3.92 -2.61
N LEU A 40 -7.64 -2.78 -3.07
CA LEU A 40 -7.03 -2.05 -4.20
C LEU A 40 -5.60 -1.61 -3.89
N LEU A 41 -5.37 -1.08 -2.69
CA LEU A 41 -4.05 -0.63 -2.25
C LEU A 41 -3.02 -1.76 -2.16
N VAL A 42 -3.44 -3.00 -1.85
CA VAL A 42 -2.54 -4.18 -1.87
C VAL A 42 -1.87 -4.37 -3.23
N TYR A 43 -2.54 -4.02 -4.32
CA TYR A 43 -2.00 -4.16 -5.68
C TYR A 43 -1.36 -2.87 -6.20
N ILE A 44 -1.96 -1.71 -5.92
CA ILE A 44 -1.47 -0.41 -6.41
C ILE A 44 -0.10 -0.06 -5.80
N LEU A 45 0.09 -0.28 -4.51
CA LEU A 45 1.32 0.10 -3.80
C LEU A 45 2.55 -0.71 -4.25
N PRO A 46 2.54 -2.05 -4.34
CA PRO A 46 3.70 -2.79 -4.83
C PRO A 46 4.00 -2.48 -6.29
N LEU A 47 2.97 -2.25 -7.12
CA LEU A 47 3.17 -1.84 -8.51
C LEU A 47 3.85 -0.47 -8.60
N THR A 48 3.44 0.48 -7.76
CA THR A 48 4.08 1.81 -7.65
C THR A 48 5.53 1.69 -7.17
N LEU A 49 5.79 0.83 -6.18
CA LEU A 49 7.15 0.54 -5.69
C LEU A 49 8.05 -0.02 -6.78
N ILE A 50 7.55 -0.98 -7.58
CA ILE A 50 8.30 -1.56 -8.69
C ILE A 50 8.60 -0.49 -9.73
N ILE A 51 7.59 0.26 -10.19
CA ILE A 51 7.78 1.33 -11.20
C ILE A 51 8.79 2.36 -10.70
N PHE A 52 8.62 2.86 -9.48
CA PHE A 52 9.50 3.89 -8.93
C PHE A 52 10.95 3.38 -8.79
N THR A 53 11.14 2.14 -8.33
CA THR A 53 12.47 1.54 -8.19
C THR A 53 13.11 1.32 -9.55
N VAL A 54 12.37 0.84 -10.55
CA VAL A 54 12.86 0.62 -11.91
C VAL A 54 13.24 1.95 -12.57
N LEU A 55 12.40 2.98 -12.48
CA LEU A 55 12.72 4.31 -13.02
C LEU A 55 13.99 4.87 -12.38
N ARG A 56 14.11 4.77 -11.05
CA ARG A 56 15.31 5.20 -10.34
C ARG A 56 16.57 4.42 -10.75
N LEU A 57 16.45 3.14 -11.10
CA LEU A 57 17.57 2.34 -11.62
C LEU A 57 17.95 2.70 -13.05
N VAL A 58 16.99 3.13 -13.87
CA VAL A 58 17.25 3.55 -15.26
C VAL A 58 17.86 4.94 -15.33
N ASP A 59 17.43 5.85 -14.43
CA ASP A 59 17.91 7.24 -14.39
C ASP A 59 19.31 7.39 -13.75
N ASN A 60 19.93 6.30 -13.27
CA ASN A 60 21.12 6.31 -12.42
C ASN A 60 22.27 5.52 -13.04
#